data_AF-A0A1L6K592-F1
#
_entry.id   AF-A0A1L6K592-F1
#
_cell.length_a   1.000
_cell.length_b   1.000
_cell.length_c   1.000
_cell.angle_alpha   90.00
_cell.angle_beta   90.00
_cell.angle_gamma   90.00
#
_symmetry.space_group_name_H-M   'P 1'
#
loop_
_entity.id
_entity.type
_entity.pdbx_description
1 polymer ?
#
loop_
_entity_poly.entity_id
_entity_poly.type
_entity_poly.pdbx_seq_one_letter_code
_entity_poly.pdbx_strand_id
1 'polypeptide(L)'
;MELISEESASELLQAQAHVWNHIFNFINSMTLKCAVQLGIPDVIQKHGKPMTLSELVSALPIHPSKAQYVHRLMRILDNPWSVRPLLLFVLDPVLTKPWDCLSTWFQNDDRSAFSVAHEKTPWEYAGQDPRINNLVNDAMASDSILASKLVVSKCKGIFDGVDSLVDVGGGLGTMAKGIAEAFPHMDCTVFDLPHVVFVGGRTNWWWL
;
A
#
# COMPACT_ATOMS: atom_id res chain seq x y z
N MET A 1 29.24 24.64 -33.29
CA MET A 1 28.05 23.92 -32.77
C MET A 1 28.31 22.46 -33.06
N GLU A 2 28.80 21.71 -32.09
CA GLU A 2 29.06 20.28 -32.26
C GLU A 2 27.72 19.56 -32.42
N LEU A 3 27.59 18.82 -33.52
CA LEU A 3 26.42 18.00 -33.79
C LEU A 3 26.47 16.82 -32.82
N ILE A 4 25.43 16.68 -31.99
CA ILE A 4 25.24 15.53 -31.10
C ILE A 4 25.16 14.28 -31.98
N SER A 5 25.97 13.26 -31.70
CA SER A 5 25.91 11.98 -32.43
C SER A 5 24.55 11.31 -32.19
N GLU A 6 24.07 10.53 -33.16
CA GLU A 6 22.77 9.84 -33.04
C GLU A 6 22.69 8.92 -31.79
N GLU A 7 23.80 8.31 -31.42
CA GLU A 7 23.95 7.49 -30.20
C GLU A 7 23.81 8.34 -28.93
N SER A 8 24.48 9.49 -28.87
CA SER A 8 24.37 10.44 -27.75
C SER A 8 22.99 11.08 -27.65
N ALA A 9 22.33 11.34 -28.78
CA ALA A 9 20.95 11.85 -28.81
C ALA A 9 19.94 10.81 -28.30
N SER A 10 20.14 9.53 -28.61
CA SER A 10 19.33 8.42 -28.11
C SER A 10 19.47 8.26 -26.59
N GLU A 11 20.69 8.29 -26.06
CA GLU A 11 20.95 8.22 -24.62
C GLU A 11 20.33 9.41 -23.86
N LEU A 12 20.45 10.64 -24.39
CA LEU A 12 19.83 11.82 -23.81
C LEU A 12 18.30 11.72 -23.79
N LEU A 13 17.69 11.18 -24.85
CA LEU A 13 16.25 10.97 -24.92
C LEU A 13 15.78 9.93 -23.89
N GLN A 14 16.53 8.84 -23.71
CA GLN A 14 16.23 7.82 -22.70
C GLN A 14 16.37 8.37 -21.28
N ALA A 15 17.44 9.13 -21.00
CA ALA A 15 17.62 9.80 -19.72
C ALA A 15 16.48 10.79 -19.43
N GLN A 16 16.08 11.58 -20.44
CA GLN A 16 14.96 12.51 -20.33
C GLN A 16 13.64 11.78 -20.05
N ALA A 17 13.37 10.68 -20.75
CA ALA A 17 12.18 9.85 -20.50
C ALA A 17 12.20 9.24 -19.10
N HIS A 18 13.35 8.80 -18.60
CA HIS A 18 13.51 8.28 -17.24
C HIS A 18 13.21 9.34 -16.18
N VAL A 19 13.74 10.57 -16.35
CA VAL A 19 13.43 11.71 -15.48
C VAL A 19 11.94 12.04 -15.52
N TRP A 20 11.30 12.10 -16.70
CA TRP A 20 9.86 12.32 -16.82
C TRP A 20 9.03 11.25 -16.14
N ASN A 21 9.44 9.97 -16.24
CA ASN A 21 8.78 8.87 -15.55
C ASN A 21 8.86 9.03 -14.04
N HIS A 22 9.98 9.49 -13.50
CA HIS A 22 10.10 9.79 -12.07
C HIS A 22 9.26 11.00 -11.65
N ILE A 23 9.32 12.11 -12.41
CA ILE A 23 8.52 13.32 -12.16
C ILE A 23 7.03 12.99 -12.13
N PHE A 24 6.56 12.14 -13.04
CA PHE A 24 5.15 11.80 -13.18
C PHE A 24 4.75 10.49 -12.49
N ASN A 25 5.64 9.83 -11.75
CA ASN A 25 5.34 8.53 -11.13
C ASN A 25 4.14 8.62 -10.16
N PHE A 26 3.95 9.77 -9.51
CA PHE A 26 2.83 10.01 -8.61
C PHE A 26 1.46 9.94 -9.30
N ILE A 27 1.38 10.11 -10.62
CA ILE A 27 0.13 10.05 -11.39
C ILE A 27 -0.50 8.66 -11.25
N ASN A 28 0.29 7.59 -11.30
CA ASN A 28 -0.22 6.23 -11.14
C ASN A 28 -0.89 6.05 -9.77
N SER A 29 -0.21 6.50 -8.72
CA SER A 29 -0.71 6.44 -7.36
C SER A 29 -1.99 7.27 -7.20
N MET A 30 -2.02 8.52 -7.69
CA MET A 30 -3.21 9.39 -7.61
C MET A 30 -4.39 8.88 -8.45
N THR A 31 -4.13 8.30 -9.62
CA THR A 31 -5.15 7.68 -10.47
C THR A 31 -5.79 6.50 -9.76
N LEU A 32 -5.00 5.67 -9.07
CA LEU A 32 -5.53 4.52 -8.34
C LEU A 32 -6.26 4.93 -7.06
N LYS A 33 -5.80 5.96 -6.35
CA LYS A 33 -6.58 6.63 -5.28
C LYS A 33 -7.93 7.12 -5.78
N CYS A 34 -7.95 7.78 -6.94
CA CYS A 34 -9.18 8.26 -7.57
C CYS A 34 -10.16 7.11 -7.87
N ALA A 35 -9.68 6.01 -8.48
CA ALA A 35 -10.53 4.85 -8.76
C ALA A 35 -11.14 4.21 -7.52
N VAL A 36 -10.35 4.14 -6.44
CA VAL A 36 -10.80 3.68 -5.13
C VAL A 36 -11.88 4.58 -4.56
N GLN A 37 -11.69 5.91 -4.60
CA GLN A 37 -12.66 6.88 -4.08
C GLN A 37 -13.94 6.92 -4.91
N LEU A 38 -13.85 6.67 -6.21
CA LEU A 38 -15.01 6.54 -7.10
C LEU A 38 -15.75 5.20 -6.93
N GLY A 39 -15.21 4.26 -6.15
CA GLY A 39 -15.82 2.93 -5.94
C GLY A 39 -15.75 2.02 -7.16
N ILE A 40 -14.82 2.27 -8.10
CA ILE A 40 -14.67 1.47 -9.33
C ILE A 40 -14.50 -0.03 -9.01
N PRO A 41 -13.61 -0.45 -8.08
CA PRO A 41 -13.47 -1.87 -7.76
C PRO A 41 -14.77 -2.50 -7.24
N ASP A 42 -15.51 -1.77 -6.41
CA ASP A 42 -16.74 -2.26 -5.77
C ASP A 42 -17.87 -2.42 -6.80
N VAL A 43 -17.96 -1.48 -7.76
CA VAL A 43 -18.90 -1.54 -8.90
C VAL A 43 -18.60 -2.73 -9.81
N ILE A 44 -17.33 -2.95 -10.15
CA ILE A 44 -16.91 -4.09 -10.99
C ILE A 44 -17.19 -5.41 -10.25
N GLN A 45 -16.83 -5.50 -8.96
CA GLN A 45 -17.06 -6.68 -8.14
C GLN A 45 -18.56 -7.03 -8.02
N LYS A 46 -19.41 -6.03 -7.79
CA LYS A 46 -20.87 -6.20 -7.67
C LYS A 46 -21.52 -6.68 -8.97
N HIS A 47 -20.95 -6.32 -10.12
CA HIS A 47 -21.46 -6.75 -11.42
C HIS A 47 -21.17 -8.22 -11.75
N GLY A 48 -20.11 -8.79 -11.16
CA GLY A 48 -19.84 -10.24 -11.20
C GLY A 48 -19.31 -10.79 -12.54
N LYS A 49 -19.12 -9.95 -13.56
CA LYS A 49 -18.54 -10.30 -14.87
C LYS A 49 -17.79 -9.11 -15.47
N PRO A 50 -16.91 -9.31 -16.48
CA PRO A 50 -16.29 -8.20 -17.21
C PRO A 50 -17.33 -7.17 -17.63
N MET A 51 -17.05 -5.90 -17.31
CA MET A 51 -17.95 -4.78 -17.50
C MET A 51 -17.43 -3.91 -18.65
N THR A 52 -18.32 -3.45 -19.53
CA THR A 52 -17.96 -2.48 -20.57
C THR A 52 -17.73 -1.10 -19.96
N LEU A 53 -16.95 -0.26 -20.65
CA LEU A 53 -16.72 1.11 -20.19
C LEU A 53 -18.02 1.91 -20.03
N SER A 54 -19.01 1.71 -20.92
CA SER A 54 -20.29 2.41 -20.84
C SER A 54 -21.09 1.99 -19.61
N GLU A 55 -21.14 0.69 -19.31
CA GLU A 55 -21.80 0.18 -18.10
C GLU A 55 -21.13 0.72 -16.83
N LEU A 56 -19.79 0.78 -16.82
CA LEU A 56 -19.03 1.34 -15.71
C LEU A 56 -19.34 2.83 -15.51
N VAL A 57 -19.29 3.62 -16.57
CA VAL A 57 -19.60 5.06 -16.52
C VAL A 57 -21.02 5.30 -15.99
N SER A 58 -22.00 4.50 -16.41
CA SER A 58 -23.39 4.63 -15.96
C SER A 58 -23.59 4.20 -14.49
N ALA A 59 -22.74 3.33 -13.97
CA ALA A 59 -22.83 2.84 -12.60
C ALA A 59 -22.07 3.70 -11.58
N LEU A 60 -21.16 4.58 -12.02
CA LEU A 60 -20.36 5.43 -11.15
C LEU A 60 -21.08 6.74 -10.78
N PRO A 61 -20.88 7.25 -9.55
CA PRO A 61 -21.44 8.52 -9.12
C PRO A 61 -20.63 9.72 -9.68
N ILE A 62 -20.63 9.89 -11.00
CA ILE A 62 -19.85 10.90 -11.72
C ILE A 62 -20.71 11.84 -12.55
N HIS A 63 -20.23 13.07 -12.76
CA HIS A 63 -20.93 14.05 -13.59
C HIS A 63 -20.87 13.64 -15.08
N PRO A 64 -21.98 13.73 -15.85
CA PRO A 64 -22.02 13.30 -17.25
C PRO A 64 -20.96 13.93 -18.15
N SER A 65 -20.62 15.22 -17.94
CA SER A 65 -19.57 15.90 -18.70
C SER A 65 -18.16 15.34 -18.48
N LYS A 66 -17.95 14.52 -17.45
CA LYS A 66 -16.68 13.90 -17.10
C LYS A 66 -16.60 12.42 -17.51
N ALA A 67 -17.70 11.82 -17.96
CA ALA A 67 -17.79 10.43 -18.39
C ALA A 67 -16.69 10.02 -19.38
N GLN A 68 -16.40 10.87 -20.37
CA GLN A 68 -15.37 10.63 -21.39
C GLN A 68 -13.95 10.43 -20.82
N TYR A 69 -13.66 10.94 -19.62
CA TYR A 69 -12.33 10.82 -19.01
C TYR A 69 -12.13 9.50 -18.26
N VAL A 70 -13.20 8.76 -17.94
CA VAL A 70 -13.13 7.47 -17.24
C VAL A 70 -12.31 6.46 -18.05
N HIS A 71 -12.44 6.47 -19.38
CA HIS A 71 -11.61 5.65 -20.26
C HIS A 71 -10.11 5.87 -20.04
N ARG A 72 -9.67 7.13 -19.89
CA ARG A 72 -8.25 7.47 -19.67
C ARG A 72 -7.79 7.01 -18.29
N LEU A 73 -8.66 7.17 -17.28
CA LEU A 73 -8.43 6.65 -15.94
C LEU A 73 -8.23 5.13 -15.97
N MET A 74 -9.16 4.39 -16.58
CA MET A 74 -9.09 2.92 -16.69
C MET A 74 -7.86 2.45 -17.46
N ARG A 75 -7.43 3.16 -18.50
CA ARG A 75 -6.21 2.83 -19.26
C ARG A 75 -4.93 3.00 -18.43
N ILE A 76 -4.89 3.98 -17.52
CA ILE A 76 -3.76 4.14 -16.58
C ILE A 76 -3.78 3.02 -15.54
N LEU A 77 -4.96 2.52 -15.19
CA LEU A 77 -5.18 1.50 -14.16
C LEU A 77 -5.13 0.06 -14.67
N ASP A 78 -5.05 -0.16 -15.98
CA ASP A 78 -4.88 -1.47 -16.62
C ASP A 78 -3.45 -2.01 -16.42
N ASN A 79 -2.98 -1.91 -15.17
CA ASN A 79 -1.72 -2.41 -14.65
C ASN A 79 -2.07 -3.32 -13.44
N PRO A 80 -1.71 -4.62 -13.48
CA PRO A 80 -2.39 -5.65 -12.72
C PRO A 80 -1.98 -5.75 -11.25
N TRP A 81 -2.29 -4.76 -10.40
CA TRP A 81 -2.11 -4.91 -8.94
C TRP A 81 -3.19 -4.18 -8.10
N SER A 82 -3.98 -4.95 -7.36
CA SER A 82 -4.95 -4.42 -6.38
C SER A 82 -4.27 -4.14 -5.04
N VAL A 83 -3.71 -2.94 -4.89
CA VAL A 83 -3.04 -2.47 -3.64
C VAL A 83 -3.78 -1.28 -2.99
N ARG A 84 -5.11 -1.28 -3.09
CA ARG A 84 -6.01 -0.19 -2.64
C ARG A 84 -5.71 0.33 -1.23
N PRO A 85 -5.66 -0.51 -0.17
CA PRO A 85 -5.38 -0.03 1.19
C PRO A 85 -3.98 0.57 1.33
N LEU A 86 -2.97 -0.06 0.72
CA LEU A 86 -1.59 0.43 0.71
C LEU A 86 -1.47 1.79 0.02
N LEU A 87 -2.25 2.05 -1.03
CA LEU A 87 -2.24 3.34 -1.71
C LEU A 87 -2.93 4.44 -0.96
N LEU A 88 -4.08 4.14 -0.34
CA LEU A 88 -4.74 5.12 0.51
C LEU A 88 -3.80 5.54 1.65
N PHE A 89 -3.01 4.60 2.17
CA PHE A 89 -1.97 4.86 3.16
C PHE A 89 -0.82 5.72 2.63
N VAL A 90 -0.14 5.29 1.56
CA VAL A 90 1.06 5.98 1.02
C VAL A 90 0.72 7.39 0.50
N LEU A 91 -0.51 7.62 0.06
CA LEU A 91 -0.97 8.88 -0.52
C LEU A 91 -1.81 9.73 0.44
N ASP A 92 -1.82 9.37 1.72
CA ASP A 92 -2.40 10.20 2.76
C ASP A 92 -1.51 11.43 2.98
N PRO A 93 -2.07 12.65 3.13
CA PRO A 93 -1.29 13.85 3.40
C PRO A 93 -0.32 13.72 4.58
N VAL A 94 -0.68 12.94 5.61
CA VAL A 94 0.21 12.67 6.75
C VAL A 94 1.47 11.94 6.31
N LEU A 95 1.35 11.01 5.35
CA LEU A 95 2.47 10.22 4.83
C LEU A 95 3.17 10.92 3.66
N THR A 96 2.54 11.88 2.98
CA THR A 96 3.17 12.62 1.89
C THR A 96 3.94 13.86 2.34
N LYS A 97 3.48 14.55 3.40
CA LYS A 97 4.15 15.76 3.93
C LYS A 97 5.64 15.58 4.30
N PRO A 98 6.09 14.43 4.84
CA PRO A 98 7.51 14.20 5.11
C PRO A 98 8.42 14.33 3.89
N TRP A 99 7.92 14.06 2.67
CA TRP A 99 8.71 14.22 1.44
C TRP A 99 9.09 15.68 1.17
N ASP A 100 8.21 16.62 1.54
CA ASP A 100 8.49 18.06 1.43
C ASP A 100 9.55 18.52 2.44
N CYS A 101 9.74 17.75 3.52
CA CYS A 101 10.69 18.05 4.59
C CYS A 101 12.06 17.38 4.42
N LEU A 102 12.30 16.62 3.33
CA LEU A 102 13.55 15.89 3.14
C LEU A 102 14.79 16.79 3.19
N SER A 103 14.76 17.92 2.48
CA SER A 103 15.89 18.86 2.47
C SER A 103 16.18 19.43 3.86
N THR A 104 15.15 19.71 4.65
CA THR A 104 15.27 20.20 6.02
C THR A 104 15.78 19.11 6.96
N TRP A 105 15.30 17.88 6.80
CA TRP A 105 15.76 16.72 7.56
C TRP A 105 17.26 16.45 7.39
N PHE A 106 17.80 16.56 6.17
CA PHE A 106 19.25 16.44 5.94
C PHE A 106 20.08 17.54 6.62
N GLN A 107 19.46 18.61 7.12
CA GLN A 107 20.12 19.75 7.76
C GLN A 107 20.00 19.74 9.29
N ASN A 108 19.40 18.70 9.88
CA ASN A 108 19.19 18.60 11.32
C ASN A 108 19.43 17.18 11.86
N ASP A 109 19.36 17.05 13.19
CA ASP A 109 19.61 15.79 13.91
C ASP A 109 18.32 14.97 14.17
N ASP A 110 17.20 15.31 13.55
CA ASP A 110 15.95 14.58 13.73
C ASP A 110 16.04 13.17 13.16
N ARG A 111 15.41 12.20 13.86
CA ARG A 111 15.49 10.78 13.50
C ARG A 111 14.91 10.45 12.13
N SER A 112 13.98 11.25 11.62
CA SER A 112 13.35 11.02 10.31
C SER A 112 12.70 12.29 9.77
N ALA A 113 12.50 12.36 8.45
CA ALA A 113 11.70 13.42 7.84
C ALA A 113 10.24 13.47 8.33
N PHE A 114 9.72 12.34 8.81
CA PHE A 114 8.40 12.30 9.45
C PHE A 114 8.39 13.07 10.78
N SER A 115 9.46 12.94 11.57
CA SER A 115 9.65 13.68 12.82
C SER A 115 9.80 15.18 12.57
N VAL A 116 10.47 15.59 11.48
CA VAL A 116 10.51 17.00 11.07
C VAL A 116 9.12 17.53 10.70
N ALA A 117 8.30 16.73 10.00
CA ALA A 117 7.01 17.16 9.50
C ALA A 117 5.89 17.21 10.57
N HIS A 118 6.00 16.38 11.61
CA HIS A 118 4.91 16.11 12.56
C HIS A 118 5.33 16.10 14.04
N GLU A 119 6.60 16.36 14.34
CA GLU A 119 7.17 16.42 15.70
C GLU A 119 7.01 15.11 16.51
N LYS A 120 6.74 14.01 15.82
CA LYS A 120 6.45 12.68 16.38
C LYS A 120 7.07 11.60 15.52
N THR A 121 7.21 10.40 16.08
CA THR A 121 7.44 9.21 15.25
C THR A 121 6.14 8.79 14.54
N PRO A 122 6.23 8.03 13.43
CA PRO A 122 5.04 7.48 12.77
C PRO A 122 4.12 6.70 13.71
N TRP A 123 4.70 5.95 14.66
CA TRP A 123 3.96 5.11 15.60
C TRP A 123 3.24 5.90 16.69
N GLU A 124 3.89 6.93 17.23
CA GLU A 124 3.25 7.84 18.19
C GLU A 124 2.10 8.62 17.54
N TYR A 125 2.28 9.03 16.28
CA TYR A 125 1.22 9.69 15.51
C TYR A 125 0.04 8.75 15.27
N ALA A 126 0.30 7.53 14.78
CA ALA A 126 -0.73 6.53 14.54
C ALA A 126 -1.50 6.17 15.83
N GLY A 127 -0.80 6.01 16.95
CA GLY A 127 -1.44 5.73 18.24
C GLY A 127 -2.38 6.83 18.75
N GLN A 128 -2.30 8.05 18.20
CA GLN A 128 -3.13 9.20 18.58
C GLN A 128 -4.22 9.54 17.56
N ASP A 129 -4.06 9.16 16.30
CA ASP A 129 -5.03 9.38 15.22
C ASP A 129 -5.64 8.03 14.79
N PRO A 130 -6.86 7.69 15.26
CA PRO A 130 -7.53 6.43 14.91
C PRO A 130 -7.71 6.22 13.41
N ARG A 131 -7.83 7.31 12.62
CA ARG A 131 -7.95 7.22 11.16
C ARG A 131 -6.65 6.74 10.53
N ILE A 132 -5.52 7.28 10.96
CA ILE A 132 -4.19 6.85 10.50
C ILE A 132 -3.87 5.45 11.03
N ASN A 133 -4.21 5.13 12.27
CA ASN A 133 -4.06 3.79 12.82
C ASN A 133 -4.78 2.73 11.97
N ASN A 134 -6.07 2.97 11.66
CA ASN A 134 -6.84 2.06 10.82
C ASN A 134 -6.25 1.96 9.41
N LEU A 135 -5.80 3.09 8.85
CA LEU A 135 -5.21 3.12 7.52
C LEU A 135 -3.90 2.34 7.41
N VAL A 136 -3.03 2.44 8.42
CA VAL A 136 -1.81 1.63 8.55
C VAL A 136 -2.16 0.15 8.65
N ASN A 137 -3.10 -0.20 9.52
CA ASN A 137 -3.51 -1.59 9.74
C ASN A 137 -4.10 -2.22 8.48
N ASP A 138 -5.01 -1.51 7.79
CA ASP A 138 -5.63 -1.99 6.55
C ASP A 138 -4.59 -2.13 5.42
N ALA A 139 -3.65 -1.19 5.31
CA ALA A 139 -2.55 -1.25 4.35
C ALA A 139 -1.66 -2.48 4.57
N MET A 140 -1.20 -2.68 5.81
CA MET A 140 -0.32 -3.80 6.15
C MET A 140 -1.04 -5.15 6.07
N ALA A 141 -2.31 -5.22 6.48
CA ALA A 141 -3.10 -6.44 6.36
C ALA A 141 -3.34 -6.84 4.90
N SER A 142 -3.62 -5.86 4.02
CA SER A 142 -3.81 -6.12 2.59
C SER A 142 -2.58 -6.75 1.93
N ASP A 143 -1.38 -6.27 2.27
CA ASP A 143 -0.14 -6.82 1.73
C ASP A 143 0.22 -8.18 2.37
N SER A 144 0.00 -8.31 3.68
CA SER A 144 0.25 -9.54 4.44
C SER A 144 -0.57 -10.74 3.95
N ILE A 145 -1.78 -10.53 3.40
CA ILE A 145 -2.57 -11.62 2.80
C ILE A 145 -1.85 -12.22 1.57
N LEU A 146 -1.25 -11.38 0.73
CA LEU A 146 -0.52 -11.86 -0.43
C LEU A 146 0.81 -12.49 -0.02
N ALA A 147 1.55 -11.82 0.86
CA ALA A 147 2.82 -12.30 1.38
C ALA A 147 2.69 -13.66 2.08
N SER A 148 1.68 -13.84 2.95
CA SER A 148 1.44 -15.11 3.65
C SER A 148 1.16 -16.26 2.67
N LYS A 149 0.35 -16.04 1.63
CA LYS A 149 0.11 -17.04 0.57
C LYS A 149 1.40 -17.41 -0.18
N LEU A 150 2.26 -16.44 -0.46
CA LEU A 150 3.53 -16.70 -1.13
C LEU A 150 4.50 -17.47 -0.24
N VAL A 151 4.66 -17.06 1.02
CA VAL A 151 5.49 -17.74 2.01
C VAL A 151 5.02 -19.19 2.22
N VAL A 152 3.72 -19.40 2.41
CA VAL A 152 3.15 -20.75 2.54
C VAL A 152 3.27 -21.58 1.27
N SER A 153 3.22 -20.98 0.08
CA SER A 153 3.26 -21.77 -1.17
C SER A 153 4.67 -22.03 -1.70
N LYS A 154 5.63 -21.12 -1.44
CA LYS A 154 6.98 -21.17 -2.00
C LYS A 154 8.06 -21.49 -0.97
N CYS A 155 7.80 -21.25 0.31
CA CYS A 155 8.81 -21.31 1.34
C CYS A 155 8.47 -22.33 2.43
N LYS A 156 7.64 -23.36 2.17
CA LYS A 156 7.23 -24.32 3.21
C LYS A 156 8.38 -24.91 4.01
N GLY A 157 9.47 -25.26 3.34
CA GLY A 157 10.62 -25.90 3.97
C GLY A 157 11.33 -25.04 5.02
N ILE A 158 11.07 -23.72 5.09
CA ILE A 158 11.63 -22.88 6.17
C ILE A 158 10.97 -23.16 7.52
N PHE A 159 9.78 -23.78 7.52
CA PHE A 159 9.00 -24.12 8.71
C PHE A 159 9.15 -25.59 9.12
N ASP A 160 9.96 -26.38 8.40
CA ASP A 160 10.15 -27.79 8.74
C ASP A 160 10.85 -27.92 10.10
N GLY A 161 10.22 -28.64 11.03
CA GLY A 161 10.74 -28.85 12.39
C GLY A 161 10.59 -27.64 13.31
N VAL A 162 9.79 -26.64 12.93
CA VAL A 162 9.46 -25.50 13.80
C VAL A 162 8.17 -25.80 14.55
N ASP A 163 8.27 -25.94 15.86
CA ASP A 163 7.11 -26.20 16.74
C ASP A 163 6.42 -24.91 17.22
N SER A 164 7.14 -23.79 17.23
CA SER A 164 6.62 -22.49 17.68
C SER A 164 7.19 -21.32 16.88
N LEU A 165 6.34 -20.35 16.55
CA LEU A 165 6.66 -19.15 15.79
C LEU A 165 6.12 -17.90 16.49
N VAL A 166 6.95 -16.85 16.55
CA VAL A 166 6.56 -15.53 17.07
C VAL A 166 6.64 -14.49 15.94
N ASP A 167 5.50 -13.90 15.60
CA ASP A 167 5.35 -12.83 14.62
C ASP A 167 5.52 -11.47 15.33
N VAL A 168 6.76 -10.98 15.36
CA VAL A 168 7.16 -9.71 16.00
C VAL A 168 6.84 -8.54 15.08
N GLY A 169 6.02 -7.60 15.56
CA GLY A 169 5.42 -6.56 14.72
C GLY A 169 4.29 -7.08 13.83
N GLY A 170 3.65 -8.19 14.24
CA GLY A 170 2.66 -8.89 13.41
C GLY A 170 1.31 -8.17 13.26
N GLY A 171 1.15 -6.99 13.84
CA GLY A 171 -0.04 -6.17 13.74
C GLY A 171 -1.29 -6.89 14.26
N LEU A 172 -2.30 -7.00 13.40
CA LEU A 172 -3.53 -7.74 13.68
C LEU A 172 -3.42 -9.26 13.48
N GLY A 173 -2.21 -9.77 13.19
CA GLY A 173 -1.92 -11.20 13.08
C GLY A 173 -2.28 -11.84 11.73
N THR A 174 -2.39 -11.05 10.66
CA THR A 174 -2.76 -11.56 9.33
C THR A 174 -1.75 -12.60 8.81
N MET A 175 -0.45 -12.35 9.01
CA MET A 175 0.61 -13.28 8.61
C MET A 175 0.60 -14.54 9.48
N ALA A 176 0.69 -14.39 10.80
CA ALA A 176 0.61 -15.50 11.75
C ALA A 176 -0.61 -16.40 11.52
N LYS A 177 -1.78 -15.82 11.23
CA LYS A 177 -3.00 -16.59 10.91
C LYS A 177 -2.82 -17.42 9.63
N GLY A 178 -2.30 -16.84 8.56
CA GLY A 178 -2.07 -17.57 7.31
C GLY A 178 -1.07 -18.73 7.46
N ILE A 179 -0.07 -18.54 8.33
CA ILE A 179 0.92 -19.58 8.66
C ILE A 179 0.27 -20.68 9.53
N ALA A 180 -0.46 -20.33 10.58
CA ALA A 180 -1.13 -21.29 11.46
C ALA A 180 -2.15 -22.17 10.71
N GLU A 181 -2.89 -21.59 9.74
CA GLU A 181 -3.80 -22.34 8.87
C GLU A 181 -3.05 -23.35 7.98
N ALA A 182 -1.81 -23.06 7.58
CA ALA A 182 -0.99 -23.91 6.74
C ALA A 182 -0.22 -24.98 7.51
N PHE A 183 0.10 -24.72 8.79
CA PHE A 183 0.87 -25.60 9.67
C PHE A 183 0.15 -25.76 11.02
N PRO A 184 -0.91 -26.61 11.10
CA PRO A 184 -1.75 -26.71 12.30
C PRO A 184 -1.06 -27.26 13.55
N HIS A 185 0.17 -27.73 13.44
CA HIS A 185 0.98 -28.25 14.54
C HIS A 185 1.89 -27.18 15.16
N MET A 186 1.98 -25.99 14.57
CA MET A 186 2.89 -24.94 14.98
C MET A 186 2.18 -23.87 15.81
N ASP A 187 2.66 -23.63 17.03
CA ASP A 187 2.12 -22.62 17.93
C ASP A 187 2.55 -21.22 17.46
N CYS A 188 1.59 -20.39 17.03
CA CYS A 188 1.86 -19.06 16.48
C CYS A 188 1.44 -17.94 17.46
N THR A 189 2.40 -17.12 17.89
CA THR A 189 2.17 -15.95 18.75
C THR A 189 2.38 -14.64 17.97
N VAL A 190 1.50 -13.66 18.15
CA VAL A 190 1.66 -12.31 17.59
C VAL A 190 2.11 -11.36 18.70
N PHE A 191 3.18 -10.61 18.45
CA PHE A 191 3.73 -9.65 19.41
C PHE A 191 3.79 -8.26 18.78
N ASP A 192 3.08 -7.28 19.34
CA ASP A 192 3.04 -5.91 18.82
C ASP A 192 2.85 -4.86 19.94
N LEU A 193 2.83 -3.58 19.59
CA LEU A 193 2.58 -2.47 20.49
C LEU A 193 1.20 -2.59 21.16
N PRO A 194 1.05 -2.17 22.43
CA PRO A 194 -0.20 -2.30 23.16
C PRO A 194 -1.43 -1.80 22.40
N HIS A 195 -1.36 -0.60 21.82
CA HIS A 195 -2.49 0.00 21.12
C HIS A 195 -2.90 -0.75 19.84
N VAL A 196 -2.03 -1.58 19.28
CA VAL A 196 -2.31 -2.40 18.09
C VAL A 196 -3.05 -3.68 18.50
N VAL A 197 -2.55 -4.38 19.53
CA VAL A 197 -3.18 -5.63 20.02
C VAL A 197 -4.51 -5.39 20.74
N PHE A 198 -4.68 -4.25 21.42
CA PHE A 198 -5.92 -3.94 22.15
C PHE A 198 -7.10 -3.54 21.25
N VAL A 199 -6.87 -3.07 20.02
CA VAL A 199 -7.93 -2.77 19.03
C VAL A 199 -8.59 -4.05 18.50
N GLY A 200 -7.89 -5.19 18.53
CA GLY A 200 -8.39 -6.50 18.09
C GLY A 200 -9.33 -7.22 19.08
N GLY A 201 -9.67 -6.61 20.21
CA GLY A 201 -10.62 -7.18 21.18
C GLY A 201 -10.17 -8.48 21.88
N ARG A 202 -8.89 -8.86 21.81
CA ARG A 202 -8.38 -10.07 22.47
C ARG A 202 -7.41 -9.70 23.59
N THR A 203 -7.93 -9.68 24.81
CA THR A 203 -7.17 -9.39 26.05
C THR A 203 -6.49 -10.61 26.66
N ASN A 204 -6.48 -11.77 26.02
CA ASN A 204 -5.83 -12.95 26.57
C ASN A 204 -4.63 -13.32 25.70
N TRP A 205 -3.45 -12.95 26.20
CA TRP A 205 -2.26 -13.79 26.11
C TRP A 205 -2.71 -15.23 26.43
N TRP A 206 -2.26 -16.21 25.65
CA TRP A 206 -2.80 -17.59 25.63
C TRP A 206 -4.15 -17.67 24.90
N TRP A 207 -4.10 -17.96 23.59
CA TRP A 207 -4.96 -18.86 22.79
C TRP A 207 -4.71 -18.58 21.29
N LEU A 208 -3.64 -19.18 20.76
CA LEU A 208 -3.70 -20.11 19.63
C LEU A 208 -2.90 -21.34 20.07
#